data_AF-M5G7E4-F1
#
_entry.id   AF-M5G7E4-F1
#
_cell.length_a   1.000
_cell.length_b   1.000
_cell.length_c   1.000
_cell.angle_alpha   90.00
_cell.angle_beta   90.00
_cell.angle_gamma   90.00
#
_symmetry.space_group_name_H-M   'P 1'
#
loop_
_entity.id
_entity.type
_entity.pdbx_description
1 polymer ?
#
loop_
_entity_poly.entity_id
_entity_poly.type
_entity_poly.pdbx_seq_one_letter_code
_entity_poly.pdbx_strand_id
1 'polypeptide(L)'
;ADICPLHLHRAFGHSIILSEDPQQHLLWYRLKNAIFIKPLPPCLLHHDFYHLHLLQPQSVPSPVILSAIGLLASWLQLVQHPSDLRIAHELFLLPAELDWPAWLTFTRALDPRGTLSTLELGNRYDLGEVLSVRISLKLFFSKLFFPRSSVLGQDGGALRSTQWAKGQTTSFSPHMIGVLIFIFAFFQTTLSAFQVIVGYSGAQQRVLDTSYWFANVVLFICALSLV
;
A
#
# COMPACT_ATOMS: atom_id res chain seq x y z
N ALA A 1 8.28 -11.30 -1.44
CA ALA A 1 8.60 -9.88 -1.64
C ALA A 1 9.65 -9.51 -0.63
N ASP A 2 10.77 -8.91 -1.03
CA ASP A 2 11.90 -8.68 -0.13
C ASP A 2 11.64 -7.43 0.73
N ILE A 3 11.57 -7.60 2.05
CA ILE A 3 11.41 -6.49 3.00
C ILE A 3 12.77 -5.83 3.21
N CYS A 4 12.83 -4.50 3.09
CA CYS A 4 14.07 -3.77 3.32
C CYS A 4 14.37 -3.63 4.84
N PRO A 5 15.63 -3.76 5.27
CA PRO A 5 16.03 -3.49 6.65
C PRO A 5 15.84 -2.01 7.06
N LEU A 6 15.72 -1.77 8.37
CA LEU A 6 15.38 -0.45 8.93
C LEU A 6 16.38 0.66 8.57
N HIS A 7 17.68 0.36 8.54
CA HIS A 7 18.70 1.34 8.16
C HIS A 7 18.54 1.81 6.72
N LEU A 8 18.09 0.94 5.80
CA LEU A 8 17.82 1.32 4.42
C LEU A 8 16.60 2.23 4.32
N HIS A 9 15.54 1.97 5.09
CA HIS A 9 14.42 2.91 5.17
C HIS A 9 14.86 4.30 5.62
N ARG A 10 15.77 4.39 6.60
CA ARG A 10 16.36 5.67 7.02
C ARG A 10 17.25 6.28 5.94
N ALA A 11 18.03 5.48 5.21
CA ALA A 11 18.88 5.93 4.11
C ALA A 11 18.06 6.46 2.92
N PHE A 12 16.90 5.86 2.63
CA PHE A 12 15.94 6.33 1.62
C PHE A 12 15.13 7.56 2.08
N GLY A 13 15.40 8.07 3.28
CA GLY A 13 14.70 9.22 3.84
C GLY A 13 13.25 8.92 4.22
N HIS A 14 12.90 7.65 4.45
CA HIS A 14 11.57 7.29 4.90
C HIS A 14 11.39 7.68 6.37
N SER A 15 10.26 8.29 6.71
CA SER A 15 9.85 8.49 8.11
C SER A 15 9.16 7.23 8.63
N ILE A 16 9.66 6.66 9.72
CA ILE A 16 9.08 5.45 10.32
C ILE A 16 8.03 5.89 11.35
N ILE A 17 6.79 5.47 11.16
CA ILE A 17 5.65 5.81 12.01
C ILE A 17 5.18 4.54 12.73
N LEU A 18 5.06 4.62 14.05
CA LEU A 18 4.52 3.53 14.86
C LEU A 18 3.02 3.36 14.60
N SER A 19 2.59 2.13 14.30
CA SER A 19 1.16 1.80 14.22
C SER A 19 0.81 0.52 14.95
N GLU A 20 -0.21 0.54 15.79
CA GLU A 20 -0.70 -0.66 16.47
C GLU A 20 -1.58 -1.55 15.59
N ASP A 21 -2.02 -1.06 14.43
CA ASP A 21 -2.88 -1.84 13.54
C ASP A 21 -2.05 -2.85 12.73
N PRO A 22 -2.27 -4.18 12.88
CA PRO A 22 -1.57 -5.18 12.09
C PRO A 22 -1.85 -5.06 10.59
N GLN A 23 -2.92 -4.38 10.17
CA GLN A 23 -3.19 -4.12 8.74
C GLN A 23 -2.26 -3.05 8.15
N GLN A 24 -1.60 -2.24 8.98
CA GLN A 24 -0.73 -1.15 8.55
C GLN A 24 0.76 -1.49 8.62
N HIS A 25 1.12 -2.62 9.21
CA HIS A 25 2.52 -3.05 9.29
C HIS A 25 3.11 -3.18 7.87
N LEU A 26 4.23 -2.47 7.62
CA LEU A 26 4.92 -2.33 6.33
C LEU A 26 4.14 -1.60 5.23
N LEU A 27 3.09 -0.86 5.59
CA LEU A 27 2.37 -0.05 4.61
C LEU A 27 3.17 1.22 4.27
N TRP A 28 3.53 1.37 2.99
CA TRP A 28 4.25 2.54 2.50
C TRP A 28 3.30 3.68 2.11
N TYR A 29 3.46 4.80 2.80
CA TYR A 29 2.78 6.05 2.55
C TYR A 29 3.66 7.02 1.76
N ARG A 30 3.58 6.90 0.43
CA ARG A 30 4.39 7.66 -0.53
C ARG A 30 4.29 9.19 -0.36
N LEU A 31 3.12 9.74 -0.02
CA LEU A 31 2.91 11.20 0.05
C LEU A 31 3.74 11.90 1.13
N LYS A 32 3.98 11.25 2.27
CA LYS A 32 4.87 11.76 3.33
C LYS A 32 6.19 11.00 3.41
N ASN A 33 6.49 10.20 2.39
CA ASN A 33 7.61 9.28 2.38
C ASN A 33 7.71 8.51 3.70
N ALA A 34 6.60 7.91 4.16
CA ALA A 34 6.52 7.33 5.49
C ALA A 34 6.22 5.83 5.41
N ILE A 35 6.73 5.03 6.34
CA ILE A 35 6.38 3.62 6.49
C ILE A 35 5.78 3.38 7.87
N PHE A 36 4.67 2.66 7.91
CA PHE A 36 4.04 2.26 9.16
C PHE A 36 4.63 0.93 9.65
N ILE A 37 5.11 0.90 10.88
CA ILE A 37 5.68 -0.30 11.48
C ILE A 37 4.98 -0.56 12.81
N LYS A 38 4.48 -1.79 12.94
CA LYS A 38 3.92 -2.28 14.21
C LYS A 38 5.02 -2.71 15.16
N PRO A 39 5.06 -2.21 16.41
CA PRO A 39 6.03 -2.64 17.40
C PRO A 39 5.86 -4.13 17.69
N LEU A 40 6.97 -4.82 17.96
CA LEU A 40 6.92 -6.24 18.24
C LEU A 40 6.38 -6.44 19.68
N PRO A 41 5.24 -7.14 19.86
CA PRO A 41 4.73 -7.41 21.19
C PRO A 41 5.74 -8.20 22.03
N PRO A 42 6.02 -7.82 23.28
CA PRO A 42 6.98 -8.52 24.14
C PRO A 42 6.64 -10.00 24.37
N CYS A 43 5.36 -10.36 24.31
CA CYS A 43 4.93 -11.76 24.41
C CYS A 43 5.46 -12.63 23.28
N LEU A 44 5.68 -12.09 22.08
CA LEU A 44 6.25 -12.84 20.95
C LEU A 44 7.76 -13.05 21.07
N LEU A 45 8.43 -12.27 21.91
CA LEU A 45 9.86 -12.42 22.23
C LEU A 45 10.11 -13.47 23.32
N HIS A 46 9.08 -13.86 24.08
CA HIS A 46 9.22 -14.89 25.09
C HIS A 46 9.28 -16.29 24.47
N HIS A 47 10.35 -17.02 24.78
CA HIS A 47 10.57 -18.38 24.30
C HIS A 47 9.41 -19.32 24.64
N ASP A 48 8.83 -19.20 25.84
CA ASP A 48 7.72 -20.05 26.28
C ASP A 48 6.46 -19.85 25.42
N PHE A 49 6.14 -18.59 25.07
CA PHE A 49 4.98 -18.29 24.24
C PHE A 49 5.12 -18.89 22.84
N TYR A 50 6.31 -18.77 22.24
CA TYR A 50 6.63 -19.37 20.95
C TYR A 50 6.47 -20.90 21.00
N HIS A 51 7.06 -21.55 22.00
CA HIS A 51 7.05 -23.01 22.11
C HIS A 51 5.66 -23.58 22.40
N LEU A 52 4.85 -22.87 23.17
CA LEU A 52 3.50 -23.30 23.56
C LEU A 52 2.46 -23.05 22.47
N HIS A 53 2.56 -21.94 21.73
CA HIS A 53 1.49 -21.51 20.83
C HIS A 53 1.84 -21.55 19.33
N LEU A 54 3.12 -21.48 18.97
CA LEU A 54 3.55 -21.40 17.56
C LEU A 54 4.14 -22.72 17.04
N LEU A 55 4.78 -23.53 17.89
CA LEU A 55 5.34 -24.84 17.52
C LEU A 55 4.39 -26.02 17.68
N GLN A 56 3.28 -25.88 18.41
CA GLN A 56 2.34 -26.98 18.58
C GLN A 56 1.64 -27.29 17.25
N PRO A 57 1.69 -28.54 16.75
CA PRO A 57 1.00 -28.94 15.54
C PRO A 57 -0.51 -28.95 15.81
N GLN A 58 -1.16 -27.83 15.54
CA GLN A 58 -2.62 -27.80 15.44
C GLN A 58 -3.02 -28.25 14.03
N SER A 59 -4.03 -29.13 13.95
CA SER A 59 -4.56 -29.67 12.70
C SER A 59 -5.10 -28.59 11.75
N VAL A 60 -5.44 -27.40 12.27
CA VAL A 60 -5.76 -26.19 11.51
C VAL A 60 -5.10 -25.00 12.20
N PRO A 61 -4.11 -24.33 11.58
CA PRO A 61 -3.50 -23.15 12.19
C PRO A 61 -4.53 -22.02 12.24
N SER A 62 -4.76 -21.48 13.45
CA SER A 62 -5.60 -20.29 13.62
C SER A 62 -5.06 -19.12 12.80
N PRO A 63 -5.91 -18.29 12.17
CA PRO A 63 -5.46 -17.11 11.44
C PRO A 63 -4.66 -16.12 12.29
N VAL A 64 -4.85 -16.15 13.62
CA VAL A 64 -4.08 -15.34 14.58
C VAL A 64 -2.64 -15.84 14.71
N ILE A 65 -2.44 -17.16 14.74
CA ILE A 65 -1.13 -17.80 14.83
C ILE A 65 -0.32 -17.49 13.57
N LEU A 66 -0.94 -17.67 12.40
CA LEU A 66 -0.31 -17.31 11.12
C LEU A 66 0.06 -15.82 11.06
N SER A 67 -0.80 -14.95 11.60
CA SER A 67 -0.51 -13.51 11.64
C SER A 67 0.66 -13.15 12.55
N ALA A 68 0.82 -13.86 13.68
CA ALA A 68 1.94 -13.69 14.59
C ALA A 68 3.26 -14.19 13.99
N ILE A 69 3.24 -15.33 13.29
CA ILE A 69 4.40 -15.85 12.55
C ILE A 69 4.80 -14.88 11.43
N GLY A 70 3.82 -14.34 10.69
CA GLY A 70 4.06 -13.32 9.65
C GLY A 70 4.72 -12.06 10.20
N LEU A 71 4.27 -11.59 11.36
CA LEU A 71 4.88 -10.45 12.04
C LEU A 71 6.31 -10.75 12.52
N LEU A 72 6.58 -11.96 13.01
CA LEU A 72 7.93 -12.35 13.42
C LEU A 72 8.86 -12.44 12.21
N ALA A 73 8.41 -13.04 11.11
CA ALA A 73 9.17 -13.15 9.88
C ALA A 73 9.49 -11.78 9.27
N SER A 74 8.56 -10.82 9.31
CA SER A 74 8.86 -9.46 8.86
C SER A 74 9.90 -8.76 9.73
N TRP A 75 9.84 -8.96 11.06
CA TRP A 75 10.82 -8.42 12.00
C TRP A 75 12.23 -9.01 11.82
N LEU A 76 12.33 -10.29 11.45
CA LEU A 76 13.61 -10.92 11.06
C LEU A 76 14.25 -10.22 9.85
N GLN A 77 13.45 -9.80 8.88
CA GLN A 77 13.94 -9.10 7.69
C GLN A 77 14.22 -7.61 7.95
N LEU A 78 13.48 -6.98 8.87
CA LEU A 78 13.67 -5.57 9.25
C LEU A 78 14.96 -5.33 10.07
N VAL A 79 15.35 -6.30 10.91
CA VAL A 79 16.48 -6.17 11.84
C VAL A 79 17.58 -7.16 11.50
N GLN A 80 18.43 -6.78 10.53
CA GLN A 80 19.54 -7.62 10.04
C GLN A 80 20.88 -7.22 10.65
N HIS A 81 21.03 -5.95 11.05
CA HIS A 81 22.26 -5.39 11.58
C HIS A 81 22.06 -4.76 12.97
N PRO A 82 23.13 -4.61 13.77
CA PRO A 82 23.07 -3.92 15.06
C PRO A 82 22.61 -2.46 14.94
N SER A 83 22.86 -1.82 13.80
CA SER A 83 22.32 -0.48 13.50
C SER A 83 20.80 -0.49 13.38
N ASP A 84 20.20 -1.55 12.83
CA ASP A 84 18.74 -1.68 12.72
C ASP A 84 18.10 -1.83 14.10
N LEU A 85 18.72 -2.63 14.98
CA LEU A 85 18.26 -2.79 16.36
C LEU A 85 18.31 -1.45 17.10
N ARG A 86 19.37 -0.67 16.92
CA ARG A 86 19.47 0.68 17.49
C ARG A 86 18.37 1.61 16.98
N ILE A 87 18.07 1.57 15.69
CA ILE A 87 16.96 2.36 15.11
C ILE A 87 15.61 1.92 15.69
N ALA A 88 15.41 0.61 15.87
CA ALA A 88 14.19 0.08 16.48
C ALA A 88 14.02 0.55 17.94
N HIS A 89 15.12 0.62 18.71
CA HIS A 89 15.13 1.16 20.07
C HIS A 89 14.85 2.66 20.11
N GLU A 90 15.46 3.45 19.20
CA GLU A 90 15.22 4.89 19.07
C GLU A 90 13.73 5.20 18.79
N LEU A 91 13.03 4.28 18.12
CA LEU A 91 11.63 4.41 17.73
C LEU A 91 10.66 3.68 18.67
N PHE A 92 11.14 3.12 19.79
CA PHE A 92 10.35 2.35 20.76
C PHE A 92 9.59 1.18 20.13
N LEU A 93 10.13 0.58 19.06
CA LEU A 93 9.51 -0.54 18.36
C LEU A 93 9.85 -1.90 18.99
N LEU A 94 10.95 -1.95 19.74
CA LEU A 94 11.42 -3.11 20.49
C LEU A 94 11.67 -2.73 21.97
N PRO A 95 11.61 -3.71 22.90
CA PRO A 95 11.94 -3.48 24.30
C PRO A 95 13.39 -3.04 24.46
N ALA A 96 13.65 -2.01 25.25
CA ALA A 96 14.99 -1.44 25.42
C ALA A 96 15.99 -2.42 26.06
N GLU A 97 15.48 -3.43 26.76
CA GLU A 97 16.25 -4.49 27.43
C GLU A 97 16.80 -5.53 26.44
N LEU A 98 16.37 -5.49 25.18
CA LEU A 98 16.78 -6.45 24.16
C LEU A 98 18.13 -6.09 23.55
N ASP A 99 19.17 -6.80 23.99
CA ASP A 99 20.52 -6.69 23.43
C ASP A 99 20.67 -7.41 22.08
N TRP A 100 21.67 -7.00 21.28
CA TRP A 100 21.98 -7.64 20.00
C TRP A 100 22.31 -9.15 20.12
N PRO A 101 23.12 -9.62 21.08
CA PRO A 101 23.36 -11.06 21.24
C PRO A 101 22.11 -11.84 21.65
N ALA A 102 21.21 -11.22 22.43
CA ALA A 102 19.94 -11.82 22.80
C ALA A 102 19.01 -11.95 21.58
N TRP A 103 18.92 -10.89 20.77
CA TRP A 103 18.23 -10.94 19.47
C TRP A 103 18.76 -12.04 18.58
N LEU A 104 20.08 -12.15 18.41
CA LEU A 104 20.70 -13.16 17.56
C LEU A 104 20.45 -14.60 18.06
N THR A 105 20.45 -14.80 19.37
CA THR A 105 20.09 -16.09 19.98
C THR A 105 18.64 -16.44 19.69
N PHE A 106 17.73 -15.48 19.84
CA PHE A 106 16.31 -15.64 19.54
C PHE A 106 16.08 -15.96 18.06
N THR A 107 16.66 -15.19 17.13
CA THR A 107 16.45 -15.40 15.69
C THR A 107 16.98 -16.75 15.21
N ARG A 108 18.10 -17.22 15.76
CA ARG A 108 18.65 -18.56 15.46
C ARG A 108 17.78 -19.69 16.01
N ALA A 109 17.19 -19.51 17.20
CA ALA A 109 16.27 -20.48 17.76
C ALA A 109 14.94 -20.52 16.98
N LEU A 110 14.51 -19.36 16.48
CA LEU A 110 13.28 -19.18 15.71
C LEU A 110 13.37 -19.75 14.29
N ASP A 111 14.46 -19.44 13.57
CA ASP A 111 14.66 -19.88 12.19
C ASP A 111 16.01 -20.58 11.97
N PRO A 112 16.20 -21.80 12.53
CA PRO A 112 17.47 -22.52 12.41
C PRO A 112 17.81 -22.95 10.97
N ARG A 113 16.85 -22.88 10.03
CA ARG A 113 17.00 -23.33 8.64
C ARG A 113 16.74 -22.23 7.60
N GLY A 114 16.46 -20.99 8.00
CA GLY A 114 16.08 -19.92 7.07
C GLY A 114 14.69 -20.11 6.43
N THR A 115 13.88 -21.03 6.95
CA THR A 115 12.62 -21.46 6.34
C THR A 115 11.48 -20.47 6.59
N LEU A 116 11.51 -19.71 7.69
CA LEU A 116 10.51 -18.68 7.97
C LEU A 116 10.59 -17.51 7.00
N SER A 117 11.78 -17.26 6.46
CA SER A 117 12.01 -16.25 5.41
C SER A 117 11.37 -16.64 4.06
N THR A 118 11.16 -17.93 3.83
CA THR A 118 10.58 -18.50 2.59
C THR A 118 9.12 -18.93 2.74
N LEU A 119 8.55 -18.84 3.94
CA LEU A 119 7.18 -19.27 4.18
C LEU A 119 6.24 -18.29 3.46
N GLU A 120 5.35 -18.79 2.60
CA GLU A 120 4.26 -17.99 2.02
C GLU A 120 3.29 -17.64 3.15
N LEU A 121 3.52 -16.49 3.77
CA LEU A 121 2.86 -16.02 4.98
C LEU A 121 1.55 -15.37 4.57
N GLY A 122 0.61 -16.25 4.23
CA GLY A 122 -0.78 -16.02 3.89
C GLY A 122 -1.13 -14.60 3.47
N ASN A 123 -1.01 -14.27 2.19
CA ASN A 123 -1.60 -13.16 1.42
C ASN A 123 -1.49 -11.72 1.98
N ARG A 124 -1.19 -11.47 3.26
CA ARG A 124 -1.04 -10.14 3.88
C ARG A 124 0.43 -9.77 4.08
N TYR A 125 1.28 -10.74 4.42
CA TYR A 125 2.73 -10.54 4.60
C TYR A 125 3.52 -10.93 3.35
N ASP A 126 2.93 -11.75 2.47
CA ASP A 126 3.44 -11.96 1.09
C ASP A 126 3.37 -10.68 0.25
N LEU A 127 2.45 -9.79 0.62
CA LEU A 127 2.32 -8.43 0.10
C LEU A 127 3.33 -7.51 0.78
N GLY A 128 4.61 -7.72 0.49
CA GLY A 128 5.64 -6.71 0.78
C GLY A 128 5.27 -5.35 0.16
N GLU A 129 5.84 -4.28 0.74
CA GLU A 129 5.69 -2.85 0.37
C GLU A 129 4.62 -2.58 -0.69
N VAL A 130 3.34 -2.68 -0.32
CA VAL A 130 2.27 -2.54 -1.31
C VAL A 130 2.28 -1.10 -1.81
N LEU A 131 2.73 -0.93 -3.06
CA LEU A 131 2.70 0.35 -3.77
C LEU A 131 1.24 0.84 -3.86
N SER A 132 0.92 1.78 -2.97
CA SER A 132 -0.39 2.43 -2.84
C SER A 132 -0.97 2.96 -4.17
N VAL A 133 -0.14 3.23 -5.19
CA VAL A 133 -0.56 3.76 -6.50
C VAL A 133 -1.50 2.81 -7.26
N ARG A 134 -1.26 1.49 -7.22
CA ARG A 134 -2.06 0.52 -7.98
C ARG A 134 -3.47 0.35 -7.38
N ILE A 135 -3.56 0.45 -6.05
CA ILE A 135 -4.84 0.42 -5.33
C ILE A 135 -5.59 1.73 -5.57
N SER A 136 -4.91 2.88 -5.53
CA SER A 136 -5.54 4.17 -5.81
C SER A 136 -6.09 4.27 -7.24
N LEU A 137 -5.37 3.81 -8.27
CA LEU A 137 -5.85 3.83 -9.66
C LEU A 137 -7.04 2.88 -9.86
N LYS A 138 -6.97 1.65 -9.34
CA LYS A 138 -8.10 0.70 -9.43
C LYS A 138 -9.33 1.21 -8.69
N LEU A 139 -9.17 1.76 -7.49
CA LEU A 139 -10.27 2.37 -6.72
C LEU A 139 -10.79 3.65 -7.38
N PHE A 140 -9.92 4.46 -7.98
CA PHE A 140 -10.31 5.68 -8.70
C PHE A 140 -11.13 5.33 -9.94
N PHE A 141 -10.65 4.42 -10.78
CA PHE A 141 -11.39 3.97 -11.95
C PHE A 141 -12.66 3.18 -11.57
N SER A 142 -12.64 2.37 -10.51
CA SER A 142 -13.85 1.69 -10.05
C SER A 142 -14.91 2.66 -9.53
N LYS A 143 -14.51 3.74 -8.85
CA LYS A 143 -15.45 4.78 -8.39
C LYS A 143 -15.93 5.68 -9.54
N LEU A 144 -15.07 6.00 -10.50
CA LEU A 144 -15.40 6.86 -11.65
C LEU A 144 -16.33 6.15 -12.64
N PHE A 145 -16.15 4.85 -12.87
CA PHE A 145 -16.95 4.09 -13.84
C PHE A 145 -18.11 3.30 -13.20
N PHE A 146 -18.06 3.03 -11.89
CA PHE A 146 -19.12 2.30 -11.18
C PHE A 146 -19.48 2.98 -9.85
N PRO A 147 -20.12 4.17 -9.88
CA PRO A 147 -20.49 4.92 -8.66
C PRO A 147 -21.60 4.24 -7.83
N ARG A 148 -22.20 3.15 -8.32
CA ARG A 148 -23.37 2.49 -7.73
C ARG A 148 -23.30 0.95 -7.78
N SER A 149 -22.32 0.36 -7.10
CA SER A 149 -22.51 -1.00 -6.60
C SER A 149 -22.33 -1.03 -5.09
N SER A 150 -23.45 -1.20 -4.40
CA SER A 150 -23.52 -1.70 -3.04
C SER A 150 -22.90 -3.09 -2.99
N VAL A 151 -21.57 -3.18 -2.91
CA VAL A 151 -20.89 -4.39 -2.43
C VAL A 151 -21.00 -4.37 -0.91
N LEU A 152 -22.21 -4.69 -0.46
CA LEU A 152 -22.59 -4.90 0.93
C LEU A 152 -22.88 -6.40 1.03
N GLY A 153 -21.96 -7.15 1.64
CA GLY A 153 -22.16 -8.54 2.00
C GLY A 153 -21.03 -9.46 1.54
N GLN A 154 -20.43 -10.16 2.50
CA GLN A 154 -19.36 -11.17 2.37
C GLN A 154 -17.98 -10.63 1.99
N ASP A 155 -17.28 -10.05 2.97
CA ASP A 155 -15.87 -10.34 3.25
C ASP A 155 -15.45 -9.50 4.47
N GLY A 156 -15.84 -9.99 5.65
CA GLY A 156 -15.75 -9.30 6.95
C GLY A 156 -14.35 -9.00 7.50
N GLY A 157 -13.30 -9.04 6.66
CA GLY A 157 -11.92 -8.76 7.07
C GLY A 157 -11.28 -7.53 6.42
N ALA A 158 -11.75 -7.11 5.25
CA ALA A 158 -11.05 -6.10 4.43
C ALA A 158 -11.54 -4.66 4.65
N LEU A 159 -12.75 -4.47 5.16
CA LEU A 159 -13.42 -3.15 5.21
C LEU A 159 -13.16 -2.33 6.48
N ARG A 160 -12.47 -2.88 7.50
CA ARG A 160 -11.97 -2.08 8.64
C ARG A 160 -10.79 -1.18 8.27
N SER A 161 -10.14 -1.41 7.13
CA SER A 161 -9.06 -0.56 6.60
C SER A 161 -9.53 0.81 6.08
N THR A 162 -10.85 1.05 6.02
CA THR A 162 -11.41 2.21 5.32
C THR A 162 -11.40 3.53 6.09
N GLN A 163 -11.12 3.53 7.41
CA GLN A 163 -10.93 4.80 8.15
C GLN A 163 -9.71 5.58 7.63
N TRP A 164 -8.66 4.89 7.18
CA TRP A 164 -7.47 5.51 6.59
C TRP A 164 -7.62 5.75 5.09
N ALA A 165 -8.41 4.93 4.40
CA ALA A 165 -8.88 5.27 3.06
C ALA A 165 -9.68 6.59 3.08
N LYS A 166 -10.43 6.91 4.14
CA LYS A 166 -11.14 8.19 4.27
C LYS A 166 -10.22 9.41 4.39
N GLY A 167 -9.05 9.25 5.03
CA GLY A 167 -7.99 10.26 5.07
C GLY A 167 -7.12 10.33 3.80
N GLN A 168 -6.99 9.22 3.06
CA GLN A 168 -6.28 9.14 1.77
C GLN A 168 -7.13 9.56 0.56
N THR A 169 -8.45 9.34 0.59
CA THR A 169 -9.35 9.64 -0.54
C THR A 169 -9.60 11.15 -0.69
N THR A 170 -9.37 11.94 0.37
CA THR A 170 -9.58 13.40 0.35
C THR A 170 -8.35 14.19 -0.10
N SER A 171 -7.15 13.61 -0.03
CA SER A 171 -5.93 14.26 -0.53
C SER A 171 -5.57 13.70 -1.90
N PHE A 172 -6.10 14.35 -2.92
CA PHE A 172 -5.74 14.14 -4.31
C PHE A 172 -4.21 14.26 -4.46
N SER A 173 -3.55 13.19 -4.92
CA SER A 173 -2.09 13.23 -5.12
C SER A 173 -1.75 14.31 -6.16
N PRO A 174 -0.77 15.20 -5.92
CA PRO A 174 -0.43 16.27 -6.87
C PRO A 174 0.00 15.72 -8.24
N HIS A 175 0.54 14.51 -8.29
CA HIS A 175 0.83 13.81 -9.55
C HIS A 175 -0.45 13.48 -10.35
N MET A 176 -1.55 13.16 -9.66
CA MET A 176 -2.83 12.94 -10.34
C MET A 176 -3.43 14.25 -10.82
N ILE A 177 -3.22 15.38 -10.11
CA ILE A 177 -3.66 16.71 -10.58
C ILE A 177 -2.95 17.03 -11.89
N GLY A 178 -1.63 16.76 -11.95
CA GLY A 178 -0.85 16.95 -13.17
C GLY A 178 -1.39 16.17 -14.36
N VAL A 179 -1.72 14.88 -14.19
CA VAL A 179 -2.27 14.05 -15.27
C VAL A 179 -3.64 14.54 -15.73
N LEU A 180 -4.54 14.91 -14.80
CA LEU A 180 -5.85 15.46 -15.15
C LEU A 180 -5.72 16.80 -15.89
N ILE A 181 -4.86 17.71 -15.41
CA ILE A 181 -4.60 18.99 -16.08
C ILE A 181 -4.03 18.75 -17.47
N PHE A 182 -3.12 17.79 -17.65
CA PHE A 182 -2.55 17.45 -18.95
C PHE A 182 -3.63 16.94 -19.93
N ILE A 183 -4.48 16.01 -19.49
CA ILE A 183 -5.60 15.48 -20.29
C ILE A 183 -6.58 16.60 -20.63
N PHE A 184 -6.91 17.46 -19.67
CA PHE A 184 -7.78 18.61 -19.88
C PHE A 184 -7.19 19.60 -20.88
N ALA A 185 -5.91 19.95 -20.74
CA ALA A 185 -5.21 20.85 -21.65
C ALA A 185 -5.14 20.27 -23.07
N PHE A 186 -4.95 18.95 -23.20
CA PHE A 186 -4.97 18.26 -24.49
C PHE A 186 -6.34 18.37 -25.18
N PHE A 187 -7.42 18.06 -24.46
CA PHE A 187 -8.79 18.19 -25.00
C PHE A 187 -9.13 19.64 -25.34
N GLN A 188 -8.78 20.59 -24.47
CA GLN A 188 -9.02 22.01 -24.68
C GLN A 188 -8.30 22.53 -25.92
N THR A 189 -7.02 22.16 -26.10
CA THR A 189 -6.23 22.56 -27.28
C THR A 189 -6.82 21.97 -28.56
N THR A 190 -7.22 20.70 -28.52
CA THR A 190 -7.80 20.01 -29.67
C THR A 190 -9.16 20.61 -30.06
N LEU A 191 -10.03 20.90 -29.08
CA LEU A 191 -11.31 21.57 -29.33
C LEU A 191 -11.12 22.98 -29.89
N SER A 192 -10.14 23.73 -29.38
CA SER A 192 -9.81 25.06 -29.88
C SER A 192 -9.32 25.01 -31.33
N ALA A 193 -8.52 23.99 -31.70
CA ALA A 193 -8.08 23.79 -33.08
C ALA A 193 -9.27 23.47 -34.01
N PHE A 194 -10.22 22.66 -33.54
CA PHE A 194 -11.42 22.34 -34.33
C PHE A 194 -12.36 23.54 -34.52
N GLN A 195 -12.46 24.44 -33.55
CA GLN A 195 -13.25 25.67 -33.70
C GLN A 195 -12.77 26.53 -34.89
N VAL A 196 -11.46 26.60 -35.10
CA VAL A 196 -10.88 27.33 -36.25
C VAL A 196 -11.25 26.67 -37.58
N ILE A 197 -11.22 25.34 -37.63
CA ILE A 197 -11.51 24.58 -38.86
C ILE A 197 -12.99 24.66 -39.23
N VAL A 198 -13.89 24.60 -38.24
CA VAL A 198 -15.34 24.71 -38.47
C VAL A 198 -15.73 26.11 -38.96
N GLY A 199 -14.99 27.15 -38.55
CA GLY A 199 -15.20 28.52 -39.05
C GLY A 199 -14.73 28.76 -40.49
N TYR A 200 -14.04 27.81 -41.11
CA TYR A 200 -13.52 27.93 -42.47
C TYR A 200 -14.50 27.35 -43.51
N SER A 201 -14.96 28.19 -44.44
CA SER A 201 -15.99 27.83 -45.43
C SER A 201 -15.56 26.80 -46.49
N GLY A 202 -14.27 26.47 -46.58
CA GLY A 202 -13.72 25.47 -47.51
C GLY A 202 -13.30 24.15 -46.85
N ALA A 203 -13.75 23.87 -45.62
CA ALA A 203 -13.34 22.68 -44.89
C ALA A 203 -13.94 21.39 -45.49
N GLN A 204 -13.13 20.33 -45.55
CA GLN A 204 -13.57 19.02 -46.05
C GLN A 204 -14.59 18.38 -45.09
N GLN A 205 -15.72 17.90 -45.61
CA GLN A 205 -16.81 17.32 -44.81
C GLN A 205 -16.37 16.25 -43.81
N ARG A 206 -15.40 15.39 -44.19
CA ARG A 206 -14.84 14.36 -43.29
C ARG A 206 -14.21 14.93 -42.00
N VAL A 207 -13.60 16.11 -42.09
CA VAL A 207 -12.98 16.78 -40.94
C VAL A 207 -14.05 17.37 -40.03
N LEU A 208 -15.13 17.90 -40.61
CA LEU A 208 -16.28 18.39 -39.87
C LEU A 208 -16.97 17.25 -39.09
N ASP A 209 -17.22 16.12 -39.74
CA ASP A 209 -17.81 14.94 -39.08
C ASP A 209 -16.95 14.42 -37.93
N THR A 210 -15.63 14.38 -38.13
CA THR A 210 -14.68 13.95 -37.09
C THR A 210 -14.68 14.89 -35.89
N SER A 211 -14.69 16.21 -36.15
CA SER A 211 -14.72 17.23 -35.09
C SER A 211 -16.00 17.17 -34.25
N TYR A 212 -17.15 16.90 -34.89
CA TYR A 212 -18.44 16.78 -34.23
C TYR A 212 -18.49 15.56 -33.30
N TRP A 213 -18.07 14.39 -33.76
CA TRP A 213 -18.05 13.19 -32.93
C TRP A 213 -17.05 13.29 -31.79
N PHE A 214 -15.89 13.88 -32.03
CA PHE A 214 -14.90 14.11 -30.99
C PHE A 214 -15.45 15.01 -29.87
N ALA A 215 -16.10 16.12 -30.21
CA ALA A 215 -16.69 17.03 -29.22
C ALA A 215 -17.78 16.34 -28.37
N ASN A 216 -18.64 15.54 -29.01
CA ASN A 216 -19.67 14.77 -28.29
C ASN A 216 -19.07 13.73 -27.34
N VAL A 217 -18.01 13.02 -27.75
CA VAL A 217 -17.32 12.05 -26.88
C VAL A 217 -16.68 12.75 -25.68
N VAL A 218 -16.01 13.88 -25.88
CA VAL A 218 -15.40 14.65 -24.78
C VAL A 218 -16.45 15.16 -23.82
N LEU A 219 -17.56 15.72 -24.32
CA LEU A 219 -18.68 16.18 -23.47
C LEU A 219 -19.32 15.02 -22.70
N PHE A 220 -19.47 13.85 -23.31
CA PHE A 220 -20.02 12.67 -22.65
C PHE A 220 -19.10 12.16 -21.54
N ILE A 221 -17.79 12.15 -21.77
CA ILE A 221 -16.78 11.80 -20.75
C ILE A 221 -16.81 12.81 -19.59
N CYS A 222 -16.92 14.12 -19.88
CA CYS A 222 -17.06 15.16 -18.86
C CYS A 222 -18.38 15.06 -18.08
N ALA A 223 -19.48 14.69 -18.72
CA ALA A 223 -20.76 14.48 -18.06
C ALA A 223 -20.73 13.26 -17.14
N LEU A 224 -20.11 12.17 -17.58
CA LEU A 224 -19.89 10.97 -16.76
C LEU A 224 -18.97 11.22 -15.55
N SER A 225 -17.99 12.13 -15.68
CA SER A 225 -17.09 12.44 -14.56
C SER A 225 -17.69 13.36 -13.49
N LEU A 226 -18.85 13.98 -13.76
CA LEU A 226 -19.58 14.86 -12.83
C LEU A 226 -20.66 14.13 -11.99
N VAL A 227 -20.99 12.87 -12.32
CA VAL A 227 -22.03 12.04 -11.66
C VAL A 227 -21.40 11.00 -10.74
#